data_AF-A0A7K1IS28-F1
#
_entry.id   AF-A0A7K1IS28-F1
#
_cell.length_a   1.000
_cell.length_b   1.000
_cell.length_c   1.000
_cell.angle_alpha   90.00
_cell.angle_beta   90.00
_cell.angle_gamma   90.00
#
_symmetry.space_group_name_H-M   'P 1'
#
loop_
_entity.id
_entity.type
_entity.pdbx_description
1 polymer ?
#
loop_
_entity_poly.entity_id
_entity_poly.type
_entity_poly.pdbx_seq_one_letter_code
_entity_poly.pdbx_strand_id
1 'polypeptide(L)'
;MFTAAVRTLRYHWVMALLVISGVVLRVLTVLAYKPALMFFGDSYAYVVAAQRFQPPNDRPFGYAFVLRLISYVGNLGTVTILQHILGLALAIILYIVILRRGAPRWLAALAATPLILDAYIIQIEHNILSETMFASLLLGAVLIATREELTPRWAVAAGLFLAAAALTRTVAIPIAVIFIAYFLVRKLGRQVVMGFVLAMAIPIIWYM
;
A
#
# COMPACT_ATOMS: atom_id res chain seq x y z
N MET A 1 -22.70 -14.18 16.76
CA MET A 1 -21.41 -13.77 16.15
C MET A 1 -20.54 -14.97 15.77
N PHE A 2 -20.27 -15.92 16.68
CA PHE A 2 -19.46 -17.13 16.39
C PHE A 2 -19.96 -17.97 15.21
N THR A 3 -21.28 -18.17 15.07
CA THR A 3 -21.88 -18.97 13.98
C THR A 3 -21.70 -18.35 12.60
N ALA A 4 -21.73 -17.01 12.49
CA ALA A 4 -21.48 -16.29 11.25
C ALA A 4 -19.99 -16.32 10.86
N ALA A 5 -19.09 -16.12 11.83
CA ALA A 5 -17.65 -16.19 11.61
C ALA A 5 -17.23 -17.60 11.14
N VAL A 6 -17.73 -18.65 11.80
CA VAL A 6 -17.47 -20.06 11.41
C VAL A 6 -18.01 -20.37 10.01
N ARG A 7 -19.18 -19.84 9.65
CA ARG A 7 -19.76 -20.00 8.31
C ARG A 7 -18.88 -19.32 7.26
N THR A 8 -18.47 -18.07 7.48
CA THR A 8 -17.55 -17.35 6.58
C THR A 8 -16.20 -18.07 6.45
N LEU A 9 -15.64 -18.56 7.56
CA LEU A 9 -14.39 -19.32 7.54
C LEU A 9 -14.51 -20.60 6.71
N ARG A 10 -15.63 -21.32 6.81
CA ARG A 10 -15.91 -22.51 5.99
C ARG A 10 -16.02 -22.17 4.50
N TYR A 11 -16.57 -21.02 4.13
CA TYR A 11 -16.66 -20.60 2.73
C TYR A 11 -15.34 -20.11 2.13
N HIS A 12 -14.44 -19.57 2.97
CA HIS A 12 -13.18 -18.96 2.55
C HIS A 12 -11.96 -19.69 3.11
N TRP A 13 -12.10 -20.98 3.41
CA TRP A 13 -11.12 -21.76 4.17
C TRP A 13 -9.72 -21.77 3.52
N VAL A 14 -9.64 -21.83 2.19
CA VAL A 14 -8.37 -21.75 1.45
C VAL A 14 -7.66 -20.43 1.74
N MET A 15 -8.37 -19.30 1.61
CA MET A 15 -7.80 -17.99 1.90
C MET A 15 -7.44 -17.84 3.38
N ALA A 16 -8.25 -18.39 4.29
CA ALA A 16 -7.95 -18.38 5.72
C ALA A 16 -6.64 -19.14 6.04
N LEU A 17 -6.45 -20.34 5.46
CA LEU A 17 -5.22 -21.11 5.62
C LEU A 17 -4.00 -20.37 5.05
N LEU A 18 -4.14 -19.75 3.88
CA LEU A 18 -3.08 -18.91 3.31
C LEU A 18 -2.72 -17.76 4.25
N VAL A 19 -3.70 -16.97 4.71
CA VAL A 19 -3.45 -15.84 5.61
C VAL A 19 -2.80 -16.29 6.91
N ILE A 20 -3.28 -17.37 7.53
CA ILE A 20 -2.66 -17.94 8.74
C ILE A 20 -1.20 -18.30 8.46
N SER A 21 -0.93 -18.97 7.33
CA SER A 21 0.43 -19.35 6.95
C SER A 21 1.32 -18.12 6.73
N GLY A 22 0.82 -17.09 6.04
CA GLY A 22 1.53 -15.83 5.82
C GLY A 22 1.77 -15.04 7.12
N VAL A 23 0.83 -15.09 8.08
CA VAL A 23 1.02 -14.52 9.42
C VAL A 23 2.12 -15.26 10.16
N VAL A 24 2.11 -16.60 10.17
CA VAL A 24 3.15 -17.41 10.81
C VAL A 24 4.52 -17.08 10.23
N LEU A 25 4.66 -17.03 8.90
CA LEU A 25 5.93 -16.68 8.26
C LEU A 25 6.41 -15.29 8.68
N ARG A 26 5.54 -14.27 8.68
CA ARG A 26 5.88 -12.90 9.10
C ARG A 26 6.28 -12.82 10.58
N VAL A 27 5.58 -13.55 11.45
CA VAL A 27 5.93 -13.63 12.88
C VAL A 27 7.31 -14.27 13.05
N LEU A 28 7.58 -15.38 12.35
CA LEU A 28 8.91 -16.01 12.36
C LEU A 28 9.99 -15.05 11.87
N THR A 29 9.74 -14.30 10.80
CA THR A 29 10.67 -13.26 10.30
C THR A 29 10.93 -12.19 11.35
N VAL A 30 9.89 -11.64 11.99
CA VAL A 30 10.03 -10.62 13.05
C VAL A 30 10.81 -11.15 14.25
N LEU A 31 10.64 -12.43 14.60
CA LEU A 31 11.37 -13.04 15.71
C LEU A 31 12.83 -13.32 15.37
N ALA A 32 13.11 -13.74 14.14
CA ALA A 32 14.44 -14.12 13.67
C ALA A 32 15.33 -12.92 13.29
N TYR A 33 14.76 -11.87 12.70
CA TYR A 33 15.51 -10.75 12.10
C TYR A 33 15.26 -9.41 12.81
N LYS A 34 15.41 -9.40 14.14
CA LYS A 34 15.17 -8.19 14.93
C LYS A 34 16.21 -7.09 14.70
N PRO A 35 15.81 -5.80 14.76
CA PRO A 35 14.43 -5.30 14.72
C PRO A 35 13.87 -5.20 13.29
N ALA A 36 14.76 -5.13 12.30
CA ALA A 36 14.45 -5.00 10.88
C ALA A 36 15.65 -5.44 10.06
N LEU A 37 15.42 -5.80 8.80
CA LEU A 37 16.49 -5.92 7.82
C LEU A 37 16.81 -4.55 7.21
N MET A 38 18.09 -4.31 6.95
CA MET A 38 18.58 -3.07 6.35
C MET A 38 19.05 -3.38 4.94
N PHE A 39 18.37 -2.80 3.95
CA PHE A 39 18.80 -2.86 2.56
C PHE A 39 19.92 -1.84 2.34
N PHE A 40 21.05 -2.32 1.83
CA PHE A 40 22.24 -1.49 1.65
C PHE A 40 21.95 -0.28 0.76
N GLY A 41 22.40 0.90 1.17
CA GLY A 41 22.05 2.17 0.53
C GLY A 41 20.70 2.73 0.99
N ASP A 42 19.60 2.13 0.50
CA ASP A 42 18.26 2.73 0.62
C ASP A 42 17.76 2.86 2.06
N SER A 43 17.84 1.80 2.86
CA SER A 43 17.33 1.84 4.24
C SER A 43 18.04 2.90 5.08
N TYR A 44 19.36 3.03 4.91
CA TYR A 44 20.15 4.04 5.61
C TYR A 44 19.77 5.45 5.19
N ALA A 45 19.57 5.69 3.89
CA ALA A 45 19.17 7.00 3.39
C ALA A 45 17.81 7.44 3.97
N TYR A 46 16.84 6.53 4.05
CA TYR A 46 15.54 6.83 4.66
C TYR A 46 15.61 7.11 6.15
N VAL A 47 16.39 6.31 6.91
CA VAL A 47 16.56 6.52 8.36
C VAL A 47 17.28 7.85 8.64
N VAL A 48 18.35 8.17 7.90
CA VAL A 48 19.08 9.43 8.07
C VAL A 48 18.20 10.63 7.70
N ALA A 49 17.45 10.55 6.61
CA ALA A 49 16.50 11.59 6.22
C ALA A 49 15.44 11.81 7.32
N ALA A 50 14.91 10.73 7.89
CA ALA A 50 13.93 10.81 8.98
C ALA A 50 14.53 11.45 10.25
N GLN A 51 15.76 11.09 10.62
CA GLN A 51 16.46 11.61 11.80
C GLN A 51 16.79 13.10 11.65
N ARG A 52 17.34 13.50 10.50
CA ARG A 52 17.71 14.89 10.20
C ARG A 52 16.51 15.76 9.82
N PHE A 53 15.36 15.15 9.58
CA PHE A 53 14.16 15.80 9.05
C PHE A 53 14.46 16.59 7.77
N GLN A 54 15.25 15.99 6.88
CA GLN A 54 15.71 16.61 5.64
C GLN A 54 15.51 15.64 4.46
N PRO A 55 14.90 16.10 3.36
CA PRO A 55 14.78 15.31 2.14
C PRO A 55 16.14 14.87 1.60
N PRO A 56 16.32 13.59 1.22
CA PRO A 56 17.50 13.14 0.50
C PRO A 56 17.44 13.61 -0.97
N ASN A 57 18.59 13.79 -1.62
CA ASN A 57 18.69 14.41 -2.96
C ASN A 57 18.13 13.53 -4.10
N ASP A 58 18.02 12.23 -3.89
CA ASP A 58 17.79 11.21 -4.91
C ASP A 58 16.42 10.54 -4.79
N ARG A 59 15.65 10.83 -3.74
CA ARG A 59 14.33 10.22 -3.51
C ARG A 59 13.38 11.12 -2.70
N PRO A 60 12.05 10.98 -2.89
CA PRO A 60 11.07 11.76 -2.13
C PRO A 60 11.09 11.47 -0.61
N PHE A 61 10.72 12.47 0.19
CA PHE A 61 10.77 12.44 1.66
C PHE A 61 9.61 11.69 2.33
N GLY A 62 8.54 11.34 1.61
CA GLY A 62 7.29 10.85 2.20
C GLY A 62 7.44 9.59 3.06
N TYR A 63 8.28 8.63 2.67
CA TYR A 63 8.55 7.46 3.52
C TYR A 63 9.35 7.84 4.78
N ALA A 64 10.41 8.65 4.63
CA ALA A 64 11.21 9.14 5.74
C ALA A 64 10.38 9.99 6.74
N PHE A 65 9.41 10.75 6.24
CA PHE A 65 8.44 11.47 7.07
C PHE A 65 7.62 10.51 7.94
N VAL A 66 7.10 9.42 7.37
CA VAL A 66 6.37 8.39 8.14
C VAL A 66 7.27 7.68 9.15
N LEU A 67 8.52 7.37 8.79
CA LEU A 67 9.51 6.84 9.73
C LEU A 67 9.73 7.80 10.91
N ARG A 68 9.83 9.11 10.64
CA ARG A 68 9.94 10.13 11.70
C ARG A 68 8.73 10.11 12.62
N LEU A 69 7.51 10.02 12.07
CA LEU A 69 6.30 9.95 12.89
C LEU A 69 6.29 8.71 13.79
N ILE A 70 6.63 7.54 13.24
CA ILE A 70 6.68 6.28 14.01
C ILE A 70 7.77 6.36 15.10
N SER A 71 8.88 7.05 14.85
CA SER A 71 9.98 7.16 15.83
C SER A 71 9.60 7.88 17.13
N TYR A 72 8.50 8.65 17.16
CA TYR A 72 8.01 9.27 18.39
C TYR A 72 7.39 8.29 19.38
N VAL A 73 6.90 7.14 18.90
CA VAL A 73 6.15 6.15 19.71
C VAL A 73 6.68 4.74 19.59
N GLY A 74 7.66 4.50 18.72
CA GLY A 74 8.14 3.18 18.37
C GLY A 74 9.54 3.19 17.78
N ASN A 75 9.90 2.10 17.13
CA ASN A 75 11.23 1.87 16.57
C ASN A 75 11.13 1.15 15.21
N LEU A 76 12.27 0.74 14.65
CA LEU A 76 12.29 0.02 13.37
C LEU A 76 11.49 -1.29 13.40
N GLY A 77 11.40 -1.97 14.54
CA GLY A 77 10.54 -3.15 14.70
C GLY A 77 9.05 -2.80 14.63
N THR A 78 8.64 -1.63 15.11
CA THR A 78 7.28 -1.12 14.90
C THR A 78 7.01 -0.89 13.42
N VAL A 79 7.98 -0.36 12.68
CA VAL A 79 7.87 -0.12 11.23
C VAL A 79 7.66 -1.45 10.49
N THR A 80 8.47 -2.47 10.76
CA THR A 80 8.36 -3.77 10.09
C THR A 80 7.05 -4.47 10.41
N ILE A 81 6.57 -4.40 11.67
CA ILE A 81 5.25 -4.93 12.04
C ILE A 81 4.14 -4.23 11.26
N LEU A 82 4.17 -2.91 11.14
CA LEU A 82 3.17 -2.16 10.38
C LEU A 82 3.23 -2.49 8.88
N GLN A 83 4.42 -2.63 8.32
CA GLN A 83 4.61 -3.06 6.93
C GLN A 83 4.04 -4.47 6.70
N HIS A 84 4.29 -5.43 7.59
CA HIS A 84 3.70 -6.77 7.50
C HIS A 84 2.17 -6.77 7.56
N ILE A 85 1.58 -5.94 8.44
CA ILE A 85 0.12 -5.76 8.53
C ILE A 85 -0.42 -5.18 7.21
N LEU A 86 0.23 -4.17 6.66
CA LEU A 86 -0.14 -3.59 5.36
C LEU A 86 -0.02 -4.61 4.22
N GLY A 87 1.04 -5.42 4.19
CA GLY A 87 1.23 -6.49 3.22
C GLY A 87 0.09 -7.52 3.22
N LEU A 88 -0.30 -7.99 4.42
CA LEU A 88 -1.46 -8.87 4.58
C LEU A 88 -2.77 -8.18 4.18
N ALA A 89 -2.95 -6.90 4.53
CA ALA A 89 -4.12 -6.14 4.14
C ALA A 89 -4.23 -6.00 2.61
N LEU A 90 -3.13 -5.73 1.92
CA LEU A 90 -3.06 -5.70 0.45
C LEU A 90 -3.55 -7.02 -0.16
N ALA A 91 -3.08 -8.16 0.37
CA ALA A 91 -3.48 -9.48 -0.10
C ALA A 91 -4.98 -9.76 0.11
N ILE A 92 -5.50 -9.41 1.29
CA ILE A 92 -6.93 -9.60 1.63
C ILE A 92 -7.81 -8.70 0.76
N ILE A 93 -7.40 -7.45 0.54
CA ILE A 93 -8.14 -6.52 -0.32
C ILE A 93 -8.15 -7.03 -1.76
N LEU A 94 -7.01 -7.50 -2.30
CA LEU A 94 -6.94 -8.09 -3.63
C LEU A 94 -7.91 -9.26 -3.77
N TYR A 95 -7.91 -10.17 -2.79
CA TYR A 95 -8.85 -11.28 -2.73
C TYR A 95 -10.31 -10.81 -2.82
N ILE A 96 -10.69 -9.82 -2.00
CA ILE A 96 -12.05 -9.27 -1.98
C ILE A 96 -12.41 -8.61 -3.32
N VAL A 97 -11.49 -7.85 -3.91
CA VAL A 97 -11.70 -7.19 -5.20
C VAL A 97 -11.99 -8.23 -6.28
N ILE A 98 -11.19 -9.30 -6.36
CA ILE A 98 -11.37 -10.36 -7.36
C ILE A 98 -12.71 -11.10 -7.15
N LEU A 99 -13.09 -11.37 -5.89
CA LEU A 99 -14.40 -11.96 -5.59
C LEU A 99 -15.56 -11.06 -6.04
N ARG A 100 -15.47 -9.75 -5.80
CA ARG A 100 -16.52 -8.79 -6.22
C ARG A 100 -16.66 -8.71 -7.75
N ARG A 101 -15.65 -9.15 -8.51
CA ARG A 101 -15.72 -9.27 -9.97
C ARG A 101 -16.30 -10.61 -10.45
N GLY A 102 -16.79 -11.46 -9.55
CA GLY A 102 -17.49 -12.71 -9.88
C GLY A 102 -16.57 -13.92 -10.08
N ALA A 103 -15.28 -13.79 -9.81
CA ALA A 103 -14.33 -14.91 -9.93
C ALA A 103 -14.57 -15.98 -8.85
N PRO A 104 -14.27 -17.26 -9.13
CA PRO A 104 -14.40 -18.31 -8.13
C PRO A 104 -13.39 -18.12 -7.00
N ARG A 105 -13.77 -18.54 -5.79
CA ARG A 105 -13.00 -18.29 -4.56
C ARG A 105 -11.58 -18.84 -4.59
N TRP A 106 -11.38 -20.00 -5.22
CA TRP A 106 -10.06 -20.61 -5.32
C TRP A 106 -9.12 -19.79 -6.20
N LEU A 107 -9.62 -19.20 -7.30
CA LEU A 107 -8.84 -18.36 -8.20
C LEU A 107 -8.48 -17.03 -7.53
N ALA A 108 -9.42 -16.43 -6.80
CA ALA A 108 -9.14 -15.25 -5.99
C ALA A 108 -8.05 -15.52 -4.94
N ALA A 109 -8.10 -16.67 -4.27
CA ALA A 109 -7.10 -17.07 -3.27
C ALA A 109 -5.74 -17.33 -3.92
N LEU A 110 -5.72 -18.01 -5.07
CA LEU A 110 -4.51 -18.24 -5.85
C LEU A 110 -3.85 -16.91 -6.27
N ALA A 111 -4.64 -15.95 -6.74
CA ALA A 111 -4.14 -14.63 -7.12
C ALA A 111 -3.56 -13.82 -5.94
N ALA A 112 -4.09 -14.01 -4.72
CA ALA A 112 -3.56 -13.37 -3.52
C ALA A 112 -2.32 -14.09 -2.94
N THR A 113 -2.05 -15.33 -3.37
CA THR A 113 -0.99 -16.18 -2.79
C THR A 113 0.40 -15.53 -2.85
N PRO A 114 0.84 -14.90 -3.96
CA PRO A 114 2.16 -14.27 -4.00
C PRO A 114 2.34 -13.19 -2.92
N LEU A 115 1.34 -12.35 -2.68
CA LEU A 115 1.43 -11.34 -1.61
C LEU A 115 1.49 -11.96 -0.21
N ILE A 116 1.02 -13.19 -0.03
CA ILE A 116 0.94 -13.84 1.27
C ILE A 116 2.19 -14.67 1.55
N LEU A 117 2.67 -15.44 0.57
CA LEU A 117 3.67 -16.50 0.78
C LEU A 117 5.01 -16.26 0.08
N ASP A 118 5.12 -15.26 -0.81
CA ASP A 118 6.39 -14.97 -1.48
C ASP A 118 7.43 -14.45 -0.47
N ALA A 119 8.54 -15.17 -0.34
CA ALA A 119 9.64 -14.81 0.54
C ALA A 119 10.24 -13.44 0.19
N TYR A 120 10.27 -13.07 -1.09
CA TYR A 120 10.77 -11.77 -1.52
C TYR A 120 9.87 -10.63 -1.02
N ILE A 121 8.55 -10.82 -1.08
CA ILE A 121 7.59 -9.83 -0.56
C ILE A 121 7.70 -9.72 0.96
N ILE A 122 7.78 -10.85 1.67
CA ILE A 122 7.98 -10.84 3.13
C ILE A 122 9.29 -10.14 3.50
N GLN A 123 10.37 -10.38 2.74
CA GLN A 123 11.64 -9.69 2.93
C GLN A 123 11.52 -8.19 2.67
N ILE A 124 10.83 -7.76 1.60
CA ILE A 124 10.55 -6.33 1.34
C ILE A 124 9.79 -5.69 2.51
N GLU A 125 8.75 -6.35 3.02
CA GLU A 125 7.97 -5.86 4.16
C GLU A 125 8.81 -5.77 5.44
N HIS A 126 9.82 -6.62 5.59
CA HIS A 126 10.71 -6.61 6.74
C HIS A 126 11.94 -5.71 6.58
N ASN A 127 12.18 -5.20 5.37
CA ASN A 127 13.19 -4.19 5.11
C ASN A 127 12.62 -2.79 5.39
N ILE A 128 13.49 -1.88 5.83
CA ILE A 128 13.15 -0.45 5.93
C ILE A 128 13.16 0.17 4.53
N LEU A 129 12.07 -0.07 3.81
CA LEU A 129 11.85 0.24 2.41
C LEU A 129 10.45 0.82 2.17
N SER A 130 10.34 1.66 1.13
CA SER A 130 9.13 2.45 0.86
C SER A 130 8.04 1.69 0.09
N GLU A 131 8.39 0.52 -0.44
CA GLU A 131 7.62 -0.31 -1.37
C GLU A 131 6.25 -0.67 -0.81
N THR A 132 6.18 -1.15 0.44
CA THR A 132 4.92 -1.56 1.06
C THR A 132 3.99 -0.38 1.30
N MET A 133 4.53 0.78 1.72
CA MET A 133 3.76 2.01 1.89
C MET A 133 3.26 2.53 0.53
N PHE A 134 4.14 2.56 -0.47
CA PHE A 134 3.80 2.96 -1.82
C PHE A 134 2.67 2.10 -2.41
N ALA A 135 2.80 0.77 -2.33
CA ALA A 135 1.79 -0.16 -2.82
C ALA A 135 0.43 0.04 -2.11
N SER A 136 0.46 0.31 -0.80
CA SER A 136 -0.75 0.60 0.00
C SER A 136 -1.46 1.88 -0.44
N LEU A 137 -0.71 2.96 -0.62
CA LEU A 137 -1.24 4.24 -1.08
C LEU A 137 -1.78 4.14 -2.51
N LEU A 138 -1.04 3.47 -3.39
CA LEU A 138 -1.46 3.25 -4.77
C LEU A 138 -2.74 2.40 -4.84
N LEU A 139 -2.82 1.30 -4.08
CA LEU A 139 -4.04 0.49 -4.03
C LEU A 139 -5.21 1.32 -3.51
N GLY A 140 -5.01 2.12 -2.46
CA GLY A 140 -6.02 3.06 -1.96
C GLY A 140 -6.53 4.01 -3.04
N ALA A 141 -5.62 4.63 -3.80
CA ALA A 141 -5.97 5.48 -4.93
C ALA A 141 -6.80 4.72 -5.99
N VAL A 142 -6.37 3.52 -6.37
CA VAL A 142 -7.08 2.66 -7.35
C VAL A 142 -8.49 2.31 -6.86
N LEU A 143 -8.64 1.88 -5.61
CA LEU A 143 -9.94 1.52 -5.04
C LEU A 143 -10.90 2.70 -5.02
N ILE A 144 -10.42 3.89 -4.69
CA ILE A 144 -11.25 5.10 -4.69
C ILE A 144 -11.61 5.49 -6.12
N ALA A 145 -10.64 5.50 -7.04
CA ALA A 145 -10.84 5.87 -8.44
C ALA A 145 -11.78 4.91 -9.20
N THR A 146 -11.82 3.63 -8.81
CA THR A 146 -12.62 2.59 -9.47
C THR A 146 -14.02 2.40 -8.89
N ARG A 147 -14.46 3.27 -7.96
CA ARG A 147 -15.85 3.26 -7.46
C ARG A 147 -16.84 3.45 -8.61
N GLU A 148 -18.01 2.82 -8.48
CA GLU A 148 -19.11 2.97 -9.44
C GLU A 148 -19.51 4.44 -9.56
N GLU A 149 -19.81 5.08 -8.43
CA GLU A 149 -20.07 6.52 -8.35
C GLU A 149 -18.83 7.29 -7.89
N LEU A 150 -18.09 7.88 -8.84
CA LEU A 150 -16.94 8.73 -8.52
C LEU A 150 -17.33 10.21 -8.49
N THR A 151 -17.61 10.72 -7.29
CA THR A 151 -17.90 12.16 -7.08
C THR A 151 -16.60 12.98 -7.03
N PRO A 152 -16.65 14.33 -7.22
CA PRO A 152 -15.46 15.18 -7.12
C PRO A 152 -14.72 15.05 -5.79
N ARG A 153 -15.44 14.83 -4.68
CA ARG A 153 -14.84 14.61 -3.35
C ARG A 153 -13.99 13.33 -3.30
N TRP A 154 -14.51 12.24 -3.87
CA TRP A 154 -13.76 10.99 -3.95
C TRP A 154 -12.60 11.07 -4.96
N ALA A 155 -12.77 11.83 -6.04
CA ALA A 155 -11.69 12.10 -6.98
C ALA A 155 -10.53 12.85 -6.33
N VAL A 156 -10.83 13.87 -5.51
CA VAL A 156 -9.83 14.57 -4.68
C VAL A 156 -9.14 13.60 -3.74
N ALA A 157 -9.88 12.73 -3.03
CA ALA A 157 -9.28 11.72 -2.16
C ALA A 157 -8.35 10.77 -2.94
N ALA A 158 -8.74 10.29 -4.12
CA ALA A 158 -7.86 9.46 -4.95
C ALA A 158 -6.59 10.22 -5.39
N GLY A 159 -6.72 11.50 -5.74
CA GLY A 159 -5.60 12.37 -6.10
C GLY A 159 -4.63 12.59 -4.93
N LEU A 160 -5.15 12.79 -3.71
CA LEU A 160 -4.34 12.91 -2.49
C LEU A 160 -3.58 11.61 -2.17
N PHE A 161 -4.24 10.44 -2.32
CA PHE A 161 -3.55 9.15 -2.16
C PHE A 161 -2.45 8.96 -3.19
N LEU A 162 -2.67 9.35 -4.45
CA LEU A 162 -1.66 9.26 -5.49
C LEU A 162 -0.53 10.29 -5.31
N ALA A 163 -0.83 11.50 -4.81
CA ALA A 163 0.18 12.46 -4.38
C ALA A 163 1.05 11.89 -3.26
N ALA A 164 0.44 11.32 -2.21
CA ALA A 164 1.20 10.68 -1.14
C ALA A 164 2.08 9.53 -1.66
N ALA A 165 1.58 8.75 -2.63
CA ALA A 165 2.37 7.72 -3.30
C ALA A 165 3.54 8.34 -4.10
N ALA A 166 3.32 9.44 -4.83
CA ALA A 166 4.36 10.15 -5.57
C ALA A 166 5.44 10.77 -4.66
N LEU A 167 5.03 11.32 -3.52
CA LEU A 167 5.91 11.80 -2.46
C LEU A 167 6.60 10.65 -1.70
N THR A 168 6.23 9.40 -1.95
CA THR A 168 6.91 8.21 -1.42
C THR A 168 7.89 7.65 -2.47
N ARG A 169 7.45 7.55 -3.74
CA ARG A 169 8.26 7.14 -4.89
C ARG A 169 7.78 7.87 -6.15
N THR A 170 8.70 8.47 -6.88
CA THR A 170 8.42 9.25 -8.11
C THR A 170 7.72 8.45 -9.20
N VAL A 171 7.80 7.11 -9.16
CA VAL A 171 7.10 6.18 -10.07
C VAL A 171 5.58 6.39 -10.07
N ALA A 172 4.98 6.94 -9.01
CA ALA A 172 3.54 7.27 -9.03
C ALA A 172 3.18 8.43 -9.97
N ILE A 173 4.12 9.31 -10.33
CA ILE A 173 3.89 10.41 -11.27
C ILE A 173 3.47 9.90 -12.65
N PRO A 174 4.25 9.03 -13.33
CA PRO A 174 3.82 8.48 -14.62
C PRO A 174 2.58 7.58 -14.50
N ILE A 175 2.34 6.94 -13.34
CA ILE A 175 1.11 6.16 -13.12
C ILE A 175 -0.15 7.03 -13.18
N ALA A 176 -0.08 8.32 -12.88
CA ALA A 176 -1.22 9.23 -12.99
C ALA A 176 -1.80 9.32 -14.41
N VAL A 177 -0.98 9.08 -15.43
CA VAL A 177 -1.44 8.98 -16.82
C VAL A 177 -2.50 7.88 -16.97
N ILE A 178 -2.32 6.75 -16.29
CA ILE A 178 -3.28 5.63 -16.30
C ILE A 178 -4.61 6.04 -15.65
N PHE A 179 -4.55 6.78 -14.53
CA PHE A 179 -5.76 7.29 -13.86
C PHE A 179 -6.52 8.28 -14.74
N ILE A 180 -5.81 9.22 -15.37
CA ILE A 180 -6.42 10.20 -16.27
C ILE A 180 -7.02 9.50 -17.49
N ALA A 181 -6.29 8.59 -18.13
CA ALA A 181 -6.80 7.79 -19.24
C ALA A 181 -8.06 7.01 -18.84
N TYR A 182 -8.07 6.38 -17.66
CA TYR A 182 -9.23 5.69 -17.13
C TYR A 182 -10.44 6.62 -16.93
N PHE A 183 -10.25 7.84 -16.42
CA PHE A 183 -11.33 8.82 -16.27
C PHE A 183 -11.87 9.32 -17.61
N LEU A 184 -11.00 9.48 -18.61
CA LEU A 184 -11.40 9.83 -19.97
C LEU A 184 -12.24 8.72 -20.61
N VAL A 185 -11.82 7.45 -20.49
CA VAL A 185 -12.57 6.28 -20.98
C VAL A 185 -13.95 6.19 -20.29
N ARG A 186 -14.01 6.47 -18.98
CA ARG A 186 -15.27 6.53 -18.22
C ARG A 186 -16.11 7.77 -18.47
N LYS A 187 -15.64 8.71 -19.30
CA LYS A 187 -16.31 9.98 -19.61
C LYS A 187 -16.72 10.75 -18.35
N LEU A 188 -15.86 10.75 -17.33
CA LEU A 188 -16.15 11.44 -16.08
C LEU A 188 -16.19 12.96 -16.28
N GLY A 189 -17.03 13.65 -15.51
CA GLY A 189 -17.20 15.09 -15.63
C GLY A 189 -15.92 15.87 -15.33
N ARG A 190 -15.77 17.06 -15.94
CA ARG A 190 -14.58 17.92 -15.79
C ARG A 190 -14.21 18.20 -14.33
N GLN A 191 -15.20 18.38 -13.45
CA GLN A 191 -14.97 18.63 -12.02
C GLN A 191 -14.29 17.45 -11.31
N VAL A 192 -14.59 16.21 -11.70
CA VAL A 192 -13.94 15.00 -11.15
C VAL A 192 -12.49 14.95 -11.58
N VAL A 193 -12.24 15.14 -12.89
CA VAL A 193 -10.87 15.12 -13.44
C VAL A 193 -10.03 16.25 -12.83
N MET A 194 -10.55 17.48 -12.80
CA MET A 194 -9.85 18.62 -12.18
C MET A 194 -9.60 18.40 -10.70
N GLY A 195 -10.59 17.89 -9.94
CA GLY A 195 -10.43 17.62 -8.51
C GLY A 195 -9.29 16.63 -8.25
N PHE A 196 -9.22 15.54 -9.03
CA PHE A 196 -8.12 14.59 -8.95
C PHE A 196 -6.77 15.22 -9.32
N VAL A 197 -6.68 15.88 -10.47
CA VAL A 197 -5.42 16.44 -10.99
C VAL A 197 -4.87 17.49 -10.04
N LEU A 198 -5.70 18.41 -9.54
CA LEU A 198 -5.27 19.44 -8.59
C LEU A 198 -4.85 18.84 -7.25
N ALA A 199 -5.62 17.90 -6.72
CA ALA A 199 -5.29 17.21 -5.48
C ALA A 199 -3.97 16.42 -5.57
N MET A 200 -3.66 15.89 -6.75
CA MET A 200 -2.39 15.22 -6.99
C MET A 200 -1.24 16.21 -7.21
N ALA A 201 -1.43 17.21 -8.07
CA ALA A 201 -0.36 18.09 -8.54
C ALA A 201 0.09 19.10 -7.49
N ILE A 202 -0.84 19.69 -6.72
CA ILE A 202 -0.51 20.74 -5.75
C ILE A 202 0.52 20.27 -4.71
N PRO A 203 0.35 19.11 -4.02
CA PRO A 203 1.35 18.66 -3.05
C PRO A 203 2.70 18.31 -3.67
N ILE A 204 2.71 17.78 -4.90
CA ILE A 204 3.93 17.39 -5.60
C ILE A 204 4.72 18.64 -6.02
N ILE A 205 4.05 19.62 -6.65
CA ILE A 205 4.66 20.87 -7.09
C ILE A 205 5.14 21.68 -5.89
N TRP A 206 4.38 21.71 -4.79
CA TRP A 206 4.80 22.39 -3.57
C TRP A 206 6.06 21.76 -2.94
N TYR A 207 6.25 20.45 -3.12
CA TYR A 207 7.38 19.72 -2.56
C TYR A 207 8.66 19.83 -3.40
N MET A 208 8.53 19.97 -4.72
CA MET A 208 9.65 20.10 -5.67
C MET A 208 10.24 21.51 -5.65
#